data_AF-A0A4R0PN10-F1
#
_entry.id   AF-A0A4R0PN10-F1
#
_cell.length_a   1.000
_cell.length_b   1.000
_cell.length_c   1.000
_cell.angle_alpha   90.00
_cell.angle_beta   90.00
_cell.angle_gamma   90.00
#
_symmetry.space_group_name_H-M   'P 1'
#
loop_
_entity.id
_entity.type
_entity.pdbx_description
1 polymer ?
#
loop_
_entity_poly.entity_id
_entity_poly.type
_entity_poly.pdbx_seq_one_letter_code
_entity_poly.pdbx_strand_id
1 'polypeptide(L)'
;MIELNYLFEQEFLEDVSYQLMRASMEDPWLVLSGCKVLGIIDEVEGSWSQIVGGDIPAKAIEGIGDLINMQQFSWLPNLIKKQWPKYVLDVVVENVDRYEIICHKEACPKRFQQRFTLGIHALAQRESALVFKVRCFQKSDCYEVVKTPAIDRYV
;
A
#
# COMPACT_ATOMS: atom_id res chain seq x y z
N MET A 1 -14.02 0.57 8.08
CA MET A 1 -13.29 0.25 9.32
C MET A 1 -12.23 -0.78 8.99
N ILE A 2 -10.97 -0.43 9.24
CA ILE A 2 -9.80 -1.27 9.01
C ILE A 2 -9.14 -1.47 10.36
N GLU A 3 -8.77 -2.72 10.66
CA GLU A 3 -8.15 -3.11 11.92
C GLU A 3 -6.86 -3.89 11.65
N LEU A 4 -5.82 -3.58 12.41
CA LEU A 4 -4.54 -4.30 12.40
C LEU A 4 -4.10 -4.59 13.83
N ASN A 5 -3.34 -5.66 14.00
CA ASN A 5 -2.69 -5.98 15.26
C ASN A 5 -1.17 -5.96 15.04
N TYR A 6 -0.45 -5.29 15.95
CA TYR A 6 1.00 -5.21 15.95
C TYR A 6 1.53 -5.70 17.30
N LEU A 7 2.46 -6.65 17.27
CA LEU A 7 3.16 -7.12 18.45
C LEU A 7 4.52 -6.41 18.52
N PHE A 8 4.74 -5.67 19.60
CA PHE A 8 6.00 -5.00 19.86
C PHE A 8 6.86 -5.86 20.77
N GLU A 9 7.86 -6.51 20.18
CA GLU A 9 8.80 -7.37 20.89
C GLU A 9 9.85 -6.53 21.64
N GLN A 10 10.05 -6.83 22.93
CA GLN A 10 10.98 -6.11 23.78
C GLN A 10 12.04 -7.07 24.34
N GLU A 11 13.33 -6.74 24.21
CA GLU A 11 14.43 -7.64 24.59
C GLU A 11 14.46 -8.00 26.09
N PHE A 12 13.88 -7.16 26.96
CA PHE A 12 13.98 -7.29 28.42
C PHE A 12 12.65 -7.05 29.16
N LEU A 13 11.55 -6.86 28.43
CA LEU A 13 10.21 -6.59 28.98
C LEU A 13 9.19 -7.52 28.32
N GLU A 14 8.00 -7.61 28.89
CA GLU A 14 6.89 -8.31 28.22
C GLU A 14 6.52 -7.62 26.91
N ASP A 15 6.24 -8.42 25.89
CA ASP A 15 5.79 -7.92 24.59
C ASP A 15 4.46 -7.18 24.75
N VAL A 16 4.31 -6.10 23.98
CA VAL A 16 3.11 -5.27 24.03
C VAL A 16 2.33 -5.46 22.74
N SER A 17 1.06 -5.86 22.87
CA SER A 17 0.15 -5.97 21.73
C SER A 17 -0.61 -4.66 21.55
N TYR A 18 -0.46 -4.07 20.36
CA TYR A 18 -1.20 -2.90 19.92
C TYR A 18 -2.30 -3.28 18.94
N GLN A 19 -3.51 -2.78 19.17
CA GLN A 19 -4.61 -2.82 18.21
C GLN A 19 -4.72 -1.46 17.53
N LEU A 20 -4.74 -1.48 16.20
CA LEU A 20 -4.79 -0.30 15.35
C LEU A 20 -6.15 -0.27 14.66
N MET A 21 -6.85 0.85 14.72
CA MET A 21 -8.16 1.03 14.08
C MET A 21 -8.20 2.33 13.27
N ARG A 22 -8.82 2.27 12.09
CA ARG A 22 -9.21 3.48 11.32
C ARG A 22 -10.54 3.30 10.62
N ALA A 23 -11.26 4.39 10.37
CA ALA A 23 -12.56 4.31 9.71
C ALA A 23 -12.42 4.12 8.19
N SER A 24 -11.60 4.94 7.55
CA SER A 24 -11.28 4.93 6.11
C SER A 24 -9.76 4.95 5.85
N MET A 25 -9.35 4.98 4.58
CA MET A 25 -7.92 4.96 4.20
C MET A 25 -7.20 6.28 4.48
N GLU A 26 -7.95 7.39 4.58
CA GLU A 26 -7.42 8.74 4.78
C GLU A 26 -7.49 9.17 6.25
N ASP A 27 -8.10 8.37 7.12
CA ASP A 27 -8.19 8.67 8.54
C ASP A 27 -6.92 8.23 9.28
N PRO A 28 -6.48 9.02 10.28
CA PRO A 28 -5.44 8.62 11.22
C PRO A 28 -5.76 7.31 11.95
N TRP A 29 -4.71 6.63 12.43
CA TRP A 29 -4.85 5.37 13.14
C TRP A 29 -5.01 5.59 14.65
N LEU A 30 -6.13 5.11 15.21
CA LEU A 30 -6.32 4.98 16.64
C LEU A 30 -5.52 3.77 17.15
N VAL A 31 -4.72 3.97 18.20
CA VAL A 31 -3.89 2.92 18.79
C VAL A 31 -4.39 2.57 20.19
N LEU A 32 -4.64 1.28 20.42
CA LEU A 32 -5.09 0.72 21.69
C LEU A 32 -4.13 -0.35 22.20
N SER A 33 -4.08 -0.52 23.52
CA SER A 33 -3.48 -1.69 24.18
C SER A 33 -4.50 -2.26 25.17
N GLY A 34 -5.06 -3.43 24.85
CA GLY A 34 -6.22 -3.96 25.56
C GLY A 34 -7.41 -2.99 25.47
N CYS A 35 -7.92 -2.52 26.61
CA CYS A 35 -9.00 -1.53 26.66
C CYS A 35 -8.53 -0.07 26.75
N LYS A 36 -7.22 0.19 26.79
CA LYS A 36 -6.67 1.55 26.93
C LYS A 36 -6.42 2.15 25.55
N VAL A 37 -7.00 3.33 25.29
CA VAL A 37 -6.62 4.18 24.15
C VAL A 37 -5.29 4.85 24.48
N LEU A 38 -4.28 4.64 23.65
CA LEU A 38 -2.94 5.19 23.84
C LEU A 38 -2.72 6.47 23.05
N GLY A 39 -3.44 6.62 21.95
CA GLY A 39 -3.36 7.82 21.12
C GLY A 39 -3.77 7.59 19.69
N ILE A 40 -3.42 8.57 18.87
CA ILE A 40 -3.64 8.56 17.43
C ILE A 40 -2.28 8.79 16.76
N ILE A 41 -1.97 7.97 15.77
CA ILE A 41 -0.78 8.09 14.94
C ILE A 41 -1.18 8.41 13.49
N ASP A 42 -0.33 9.16 12.81
CA ASP A 42 -0.50 9.50 11.40
C ASP A 42 0.86 9.68 10.71
N GLU A 43 0.86 9.61 9.39
CA GLU A 43 2.03 9.90 8.58
C GLU A 43 2.12 11.41 8.32
N VAL A 44 3.12 12.07 8.93
CA VAL A 44 3.36 13.50 8.80
C VAL A 44 4.71 13.69 8.12
N GLU A 45 4.73 14.39 6.98
CA GLU A 45 5.96 14.64 6.21
C GLU A 45 6.74 13.36 5.84
N GLY A 46 6.03 12.25 5.61
CA GLY A 46 6.64 10.96 5.25
C GLY A 46 7.25 10.19 6.43
N SER A 47 6.90 10.57 7.66
CA SER A 47 7.31 9.86 8.88
C SER A 47 6.09 9.59 9.76
N TRP A 48 6.00 8.36 10.27
CA TRP A 48 4.95 7.99 11.22
C TRP A 48 5.20 8.65 12.56
N SER A 49 4.20 9.36 13.06
CA SER A 49 4.29 10.10 14.32
C SER A 49 3.01 10.00 15.11
N GLN A 50 3.11 10.12 16.44
CA GLN A 50 1.95 10.23 17.30
C GLN A 50 1.47 11.68 17.31
N ILE A 51 0.27 11.92 16.76
CA ILE A 51 -0.33 13.25 16.68
C ILE A 51 -1.20 13.58 17.91
N VAL A 52 -1.69 12.55 18.61
CA VAL A 52 -2.45 12.69 19.87
C VAL A 52 -1.98 11.65 20.88
N GLY A 53 -1.73 12.09 22.12
CA GLY A 53 -1.20 11.27 23.22
C GLY A 53 0.32 11.37 23.33
N GLY A 54 0.94 10.47 24.10
CA GLY A 54 2.41 10.41 24.26
C GLY A 54 2.93 9.14 24.94
N ASP A 55 2.11 8.09 25.03
CA ASP A 55 2.43 6.87 25.79
C ASP A 55 3.03 5.76 24.90
N ILE A 56 3.19 5.98 23.58
CA ILE A 56 3.67 4.95 22.65
C ILE A 56 5.17 5.16 22.41
N PRO A 57 6.02 4.15 22.66
CA PRO A 57 7.45 4.24 22.37
C PRO A 57 7.71 4.53 20.89
N ALA A 58 8.66 5.43 20.59
CA ALA A 58 9.00 5.80 19.20
C ALA A 58 9.33 4.60 18.31
N LYS A 59 10.08 3.62 18.83
CA LYS A 59 10.40 2.38 18.12
C LYS A 59 9.16 1.54 17.77
N ALA A 60 8.13 1.57 18.62
CA ALA A 60 6.85 0.93 18.32
C ALA A 60 6.09 1.70 17.25
N ILE A 61 6.11 3.03 17.26
CA ILE A 61 5.50 3.87 16.21
C ILE A 61 6.14 3.58 14.85
N GLU A 62 7.47 3.50 14.79
CA GLU A 62 8.19 3.13 13.56
C GLU A 62 7.77 1.74 13.06
N GLY A 63 7.78 0.72 13.93
CA GLY A 63 7.38 -0.64 13.54
C GLY A 63 5.90 -0.77 13.16
N ILE A 64 5.02 0.01 13.79
CA ILE A 64 3.61 0.12 13.39
C ILE A 64 3.51 0.76 12.01
N GLY A 65 4.26 1.83 11.76
CA GLY A 65 4.33 2.50 10.46
C GLY A 65 4.78 1.56 9.35
N ASP A 66 5.82 0.77 9.60
CA ASP A 66 6.29 -0.27 8.68
C ASP A 66 5.21 -1.31 8.39
N LEU A 67 4.50 -1.80 9.41
CA LEU A 67 3.39 -2.73 9.23
C LEU A 67 2.26 -2.10 8.38
N ILE A 68 1.86 -0.86 8.68
CA ILE A 68 0.81 -0.15 7.93
C ILE A 68 1.23 0.00 6.48
N ASN A 69 2.46 0.44 6.23
CA ASN A 69 3.04 0.57 4.90
C ASN A 69 3.00 -0.79 4.18
N MET A 70 3.50 -1.87 4.79
CA MET A 70 3.45 -3.21 4.20
C MET A 70 2.01 -3.63 3.84
N GLN A 71 1.04 -3.36 4.71
CA GLN A 71 -0.37 -3.71 4.46
C GLN A 71 -0.98 -2.85 3.35
N GLN A 72 -0.74 -1.54 3.36
CA GLN A 72 -1.22 -0.59 2.35
C GLN A 72 -0.64 -0.88 0.96
N PHE A 73 0.61 -1.36 0.89
CA PHE A 73 1.27 -1.73 -0.36
C PHE A 73 1.05 -3.19 -0.78
N SER A 74 0.44 -4.02 0.06
CA SER A 74 0.28 -5.45 -0.26
C SER A 74 -0.95 -5.76 -1.14
N TRP A 75 -2.03 -4.99 -1.05
CA TRP A 75 -3.28 -5.38 -1.69
C TRP A 75 -3.25 -5.19 -3.21
N LEU A 76 -2.75 -4.04 -3.71
CA LEU A 76 -2.78 -3.71 -5.13
C LEU A 76 -1.83 -4.58 -5.98
N PRO A 77 -0.56 -4.82 -5.58
CA PRO A 77 0.30 -5.80 -6.25
C PRO A 77 -0.32 -7.20 -6.33
N ASN A 78 -0.91 -7.67 -5.24
CA ASN A 78 -1.56 -8.99 -5.21
C ASN A 78 -2.80 -9.03 -6.11
N LEU A 79 -3.57 -7.94 -6.15
CA LEU A 79 -4.74 -7.81 -7.01
C LEU A 79 -4.36 -7.77 -8.49
N ILE A 80 -3.31 -7.03 -8.85
CA ILE A 80 -2.76 -6.99 -10.22
C ILE A 80 -2.30 -8.40 -10.65
N LYS A 81 -1.56 -9.11 -9.79
CA LYS A 81 -1.14 -10.51 -10.06
C LYS A 81 -2.34 -11.44 -10.29
N LYS A 82 -3.40 -11.32 -9.47
CA LYS A 82 -4.63 -12.10 -9.61
C LYS A 82 -5.44 -11.76 -10.86
N GLN A 83 -5.49 -10.50 -11.26
CA GLN A 83 -6.29 -10.04 -12.41
C GLN A 83 -5.62 -10.41 -13.75
N TRP A 84 -4.28 -10.40 -13.82
CA TRP A 84 -3.53 -10.69 -15.03
C TRP A 84 -2.47 -11.81 -14.87
N PRO A 85 -2.83 -13.00 -14.38
CA PRO A 85 -1.88 -14.06 -14.04
C PRO A 85 -1.17 -14.65 -15.28
N LYS A 86 -1.73 -14.44 -16.48
CA LYS A 86 -1.12 -14.86 -17.75
C LYS A 86 -0.08 -13.87 -18.27
N TYR A 87 -0.03 -12.66 -17.72
CA TYR A 87 0.83 -11.58 -18.18
C TYR A 87 1.85 -11.16 -17.14
N VAL A 88 1.43 -11.06 -15.88
CA VAL A 88 2.22 -10.53 -14.76
C VAL A 88 2.86 -11.67 -13.99
N LEU A 89 4.19 -11.70 -14.01
CA LEU A 89 5.01 -12.59 -13.18
C LEU A 89 5.10 -12.05 -11.75
N ASP A 90 5.43 -10.76 -11.61
CA ASP A 90 5.50 -10.12 -10.31
C ASP A 90 5.21 -8.62 -10.38
N VAL A 91 4.94 -8.02 -9.22
CA VAL A 91 4.74 -6.58 -9.04
C VAL A 91 5.55 -6.11 -7.85
N VAL A 92 6.50 -5.23 -8.10
CA VAL A 92 7.38 -4.61 -7.11
C VAL A 92 6.85 -3.20 -6.82
N VAL A 93 6.83 -2.82 -5.55
CA VAL A 93 6.47 -1.46 -5.13
C VAL A 93 7.77 -0.65 -5.06
N GLU A 94 7.91 0.36 -5.91
CA GLU A 94 9.07 1.26 -5.89
C GLU A 94 8.86 2.38 -4.87
N ASN A 95 7.67 3.00 -4.85
CA ASN A 95 7.23 4.05 -3.92
C ASN A 95 5.71 3.98 -3.71
N VAL A 96 5.18 4.86 -2.86
CA VAL A 96 3.74 4.98 -2.56
C VAL A 96 2.88 5.08 -3.83
N ASP A 97 3.36 5.84 -4.81
CA ASP A 97 2.69 6.13 -6.07
C ASP A 97 3.29 5.38 -7.27
N ARG A 98 4.33 4.57 -7.07
CA ARG A 98 5.09 3.93 -8.17
C ARG A 98 5.23 2.43 -8.00
N TYR A 99 4.85 1.73 -9.07
CA TYR A 99 4.88 0.28 -9.13
C TYR A 99 5.64 -0.17 -10.37
N GLU A 100 6.45 -1.21 -10.21
CA GLU A 100 7.10 -1.90 -11.30
C GLU A 100 6.42 -3.26 -11.55
N ILE A 101 5.96 -3.48 -12.77
CA ILE A 101 5.28 -4.70 -13.20
C ILE A 101 6.22 -5.51 -14.06
N ILE A 102 6.51 -6.73 -13.60
CA ILE A 102 7.38 -7.68 -14.31
C ILE A 102 6.49 -8.66 -15.06
N CYS A 103 6.57 -8.64 -16.39
CA CYS A 103 5.79 -9.56 -17.22
C CYS A 103 6.47 -10.92 -17.37
N HIS A 104 5.67 -11.97 -17.57
CA HIS A 104 6.17 -13.28 -17.99
C HIS A 104 6.92 -13.19 -19.32
N LYS A 105 7.89 -14.10 -19.53
CA LYS A 105 8.67 -14.20 -20.76
C LYS A 105 7.81 -14.40 -22.02
N GLU A 106 6.64 -15.00 -21.89
CA GLU A 106 5.74 -15.31 -23.02
C GLU A 106 4.61 -14.28 -23.19
N ALA A 107 4.55 -13.27 -22.31
CA ALA A 107 3.52 -12.25 -22.38
C ALA A 107 3.66 -11.40 -23.63
N CYS A 108 2.56 -11.20 -24.37
CA CYS A 108 2.53 -10.29 -25.51
C CYS A 108 2.41 -8.83 -25.03
N PRO A 109 3.44 -7.97 -25.19
CA PRO A 109 3.46 -6.63 -24.59
C PRO A 109 2.34 -5.73 -25.09
N LYS A 110 2.08 -5.72 -26.41
CA LYS A 110 1.04 -4.87 -27.02
C LYS A 110 -0.36 -5.18 -26.51
N ARG A 111 -0.70 -6.48 -26.38
CA ARG A 111 -2.00 -6.92 -25.87
C ARG A 111 -2.13 -6.61 -24.38
N PHE A 112 -1.06 -6.80 -23.62
CA PHE A 112 -1.07 -6.49 -22.20
C PHE A 112 -1.22 -4.99 -21.97
N GLN A 113 -0.47 -4.14 -22.68
CA GLN A 113 -0.57 -2.69 -22.57
C GLN A 113 -2.01 -2.19 -22.74
N GLN A 114 -2.72 -2.63 -23.78
CA GLN A 114 -4.11 -2.23 -24.02
C GLN A 114 -5.04 -2.67 -22.88
N ARG A 115 -4.91 -3.92 -22.42
CA ARG A 115 -5.74 -4.48 -21.35
C ARG A 115 -5.44 -3.87 -19.99
N PHE A 116 -4.17 -3.68 -19.69
CA PHE A 116 -3.68 -3.15 -18.43
C PHE A 116 -4.06 -1.69 -18.28
N THR A 117 -3.82 -0.87 -19.31
CA THR A 117 -4.19 0.56 -19.29
C THR A 117 -5.66 0.75 -18.96
N LEU A 118 -6.56 0.03 -19.64
CA LEU A 118 -8.00 0.15 -19.35
C LEU A 118 -8.39 -0.45 -18.00
N GLY A 119 -7.86 -1.64 -17.67
CA GLY A 119 -8.27 -2.36 -16.49
C GLY A 119 -7.72 -1.77 -15.19
N ILE A 120 -6.55 -1.13 -15.19
CA ILE A 120 -5.95 -0.56 -13.98
C ILE A 120 -6.73 0.65 -13.46
N HIS A 121 -7.31 1.46 -14.35
CA HIS A 121 -8.20 2.56 -13.95
C HIS A 121 -9.45 2.05 -13.22
N ALA A 122 -10.00 0.90 -13.62
CA ALA A 122 -11.13 0.28 -12.93
C ALA A 122 -10.70 -0.41 -11.63
N LEU A 123 -9.57 -1.13 -11.66
CA LEU A 123 -9.05 -1.88 -10.53
C LEU A 123 -8.65 -0.98 -9.35
N ALA A 124 -8.02 0.15 -9.65
CA ALA A 124 -7.54 1.13 -8.68
C ALA A 124 -8.37 2.43 -8.71
N GLN A 125 -9.67 2.34 -9.00
CA GLN A 125 -10.53 3.52 -9.23
C GLN A 125 -10.47 4.54 -8.08
N ARG A 126 -10.51 4.07 -6.84
CA ARG A 126 -10.52 4.89 -5.61
C ARG A 126 -9.15 5.42 -5.21
N GLU A 127 -8.08 4.96 -5.85
CA GLU A 127 -6.73 5.39 -5.50
C GLU A 127 -6.44 6.81 -5.99
N SER A 128 -5.34 7.39 -5.53
CA SER A 128 -4.80 8.63 -6.07
C SER A 128 -4.14 8.38 -7.45
N ALA A 129 -3.33 9.32 -7.93
CA ALA A 129 -2.53 9.11 -9.14
C ALA A 129 -1.48 8.03 -8.88
N LEU A 130 -1.41 7.02 -9.75
CA LEU A 130 -0.41 5.95 -9.66
C LEU A 130 0.34 5.81 -10.98
N VAL A 131 1.63 5.49 -10.91
CA VAL A 131 2.50 5.25 -12.06
C VAL A 131 2.95 3.79 -12.05
N PHE A 132 2.70 3.11 -13.17
CA PHE A 132 3.07 1.72 -13.37
C PHE A 132 4.11 1.62 -14.48
N LYS A 133 5.33 1.21 -14.14
CA LYS A 133 6.39 0.89 -15.09
C LYS A 133 6.32 -0.59 -15.44
N VAL A 134 5.95 -0.91 -16.67
CA VAL A 134 5.82 -2.29 -17.12
C VAL A 134 7.06 -2.73 -17.87
N ARG A 135 7.76 -3.76 -17.36
CA ARG A 135 8.90 -4.40 -18.01
C ARG A 135 8.49 -5.72 -18.65
N CYS A 136 8.72 -5.83 -19.95
CA CYS A 136 8.54 -7.08 -20.69
C CYS A 136 9.88 -7.75 -20.96
N PHE A 137 9.94 -9.08 -20.85
CA PHE A 137 11.22 -9.82 -20.94
C PHE A 137 11.81 -9.91 -22.35
N GLN A 138 10.98 -9.84 -23.39
CA GLN A 138 11.39 -10.16 -24.77
C GLN A 138 12.06 -8.99 -25.53
N LYS A 139 11.96 -7.77 -25.03
CA LYS A 139 12.64 -6.59 -25.56
C LYS A 139 12.95 -5.68 -24.38
N SER A 140 14.01 -4.89 -24.45
CA SER A 140 14.27 -3.76 -23.54
C SER A 140 13.17 -2.67 -23.56
N ASP A 141 11.98 -2.99 -24.07
CA ASP A 141 10.80 -2.16 -24.15
C ASP A 141 10.13 -2.16 -22.76
N CYS A 142 10.40 -1.11 -22.00
CA CYS A 142 9.55 -0.70 -20.89
C CYS A 142 8.55 0.35 -21.37
N TYR A 143 7.33 0.30 -20.85
CA TYR A 143 6.35 1.37 -21.03
C TYR A 143 5.76 1.77 -19.70
N GLU A 144 5.35 3.02 -19.59
CA GLU A 144 4.70 3.56 -18.40
C GLU A 144 3.20 3.71 -18.64
N VAL A 145 2.43 3.39 -17.60
CA VAL A 145 0.98 3.61 -17.55
C VAL A 145 0.69 4.45 -16.34
N VAL A 146 0.11 5.63 -16.57
CA VAL A 146 -0.30 6.53 -15.50
C VAL A 146 -1.79 6.37 -15.27
N LYS A 147 -2.15 5.89 -14.08
CA LYS A 147 -3.53 5.95 -13.60
C LYS A 147 -3.75 7.34 -13.03
N THR A 148 -4.59 8.12 -13.69
CA THR A 148 -5.06 9.41 -13.16
C THR A 148 -6.13 9.18 -12.10
N PRO A 149 -6.25 10.06 -11.08
CA PRO A 149 -7.35 10.01 -10.14
C PRO A 149 -8.68 10.13 -10.91
N ALA A 150 -9.73 9.49 -10.40
CA ALA A 150 -11.06 9.73 -10.92
C ALA A 150 -11.36 11.22 -10.73
N ILE A 151 -11.68 11.94 -11.81
CA ILE A 151 -12.22 13.29 -11.67
C ILE A 151 -13.60 13.10 -11.06
N ASP A 152 -13.71 13.33 -9.76
CA ASP A 152 -14.99 13.41 -9.09
C ASP A 152 -15.73 14.60 -9.71
N ARG A 153 -16.61 14.28 -10.67
CA ARG A 153 -17.60 15.23 -11.18
C ARG A 153 -18.67 15.37 -10.11
N TYR A 154 -18.34 16.03 -9.01
CA TYR A 154 -19.34 16.69 -8.20
C TYR A 154 -19.55 18.09 -8.79
N VAL A 155 -20.59 18.20 -9.62
CA VAL A 155 -21.33 19.43 -9.93
C VAL A 155 -22.57 19.42 -9.06
#